data_AF-A0A2H5ZVS8-F1
#
_entry.id   AF-A0A2H5ZVS8-F1
#
_cell.length_a   1.000
_cell.length_b   1.000
_cell.length_c   1.000
_cell.angle_alpha   90.00
_cell.angle_beta   90.00
_cell.angle_gamma   90.00
#
_symmetry.space_group_name_H-M   'P 1'
#
loop_
_entity.id
_entity.type
_entity.pdbx_description
1 polymer ?
#
loop_
_entity_poly.entity_id
_entity_poly.type
_entity_poly.pdbx_seq_one_letter_code
_entity_poly.pdbx_strand_id
1 'polypeptide(L)'
;MRLHCGQCDTSVEGRFDLGRLARLDAEQLRFVETFLKVRGNLKEMERELGVSYPTVRARLDAVLQAMGFAPEAARDRDEEAQRRREVLDQLQAGAITAEEALRLLRQRR
;
A
#
# COMPACT_ATOMS: atom_id res chain seq x y z
N MET A 1 -25.85 7.68 -3.63
CA MET A 1 -24.99 8.67 -4.30
C MET A 1 -25.65 9.06 -5.61
N ARG A 2 -25.54 10.32 -6.02
CA ARG A 2 -26.11 10.83 -7.26
C ARG A 2 -24.98 11.33 -8.15
N LEU A 3 -24.93 10.84 -9.38
CA LEU A 3 -24.02 11.33 -10.42
C LEU A 3 -24.83 12.23 -11.37
N HIS A 4 -24.27 13.39 -11.73
CA HIS A 4 -24.91 14.34 -12.63
C HIS A 4 -24.00 14.59 -13.84
N CYS A 5 -24.56 14.44 -15.05
CA CYS A 5 -23.89 14.84 -16.28
C CYS A 5 -24.11 16.34 -16.53
N GLY A 6 -23.06 17.15 -16.58
CA GLY A 6 -23.17 18.59 -16.85
C GLY A 6 -23.46 18.96 -18.31
N GLN A 7 -23.51 17.98 -19.23
CA GLN A 7 -23.76 18.22 -20.66
C GLN A 7 -25.21 18.01 -21.10
N CYS A 8 -25.95 17.14 -20.41
CA CYS A 8 -27.32 16.76 -20.79
C CYS A 8 -28.28 16.64 -19.60
N ASP A 9 -27.87 17.14 -18.43
CA ASP A 9 -28.63 17.17 -17.17
C ASP A 9 -29.16 15.82 -16.65
N THR A 10 -28.69 14.72 -17.24
CA THR A 10 -29.06 13.38 -16.79
C THR A 10 -28.44 13.11 -15.42
N SER A 11 -29.28 12.68 -14.48
CA SER A 11 -28.88 12.27 -13.14
C SER A 11 -29.11 10.77 -12.93
N VAL A 12 -28.12 10.07 -12.39
CA VAL A 12 -28.21 8.65 -12.05
C VAL A 12 -28.05 8.50 -10.54
N GLU A 13 -29.00 7.82 -9.91
CA GLU A 13 -29.02 7.58 -8.46
C GLU A 13 -28.86 6.10 -8.15
N GLY A 14 -28.03 5.79 -7.16
CA GLY A 14 -27.75 4.41 -6.78
C GLY A 14 -26.65 4.26 -5.74
N ARG A 15 -26.26 3.00 -5.52
CA ARG A 15 -25.06 2.63 -4.78
C ARG A 15 -23.94 2.45 -5.80
N PHE A 16 -22.93 3.28 -5.71
CA PHE A 16 -21.77 3.24 -6.60
C PHE A 16 -20.52 2.97 -5.76
N ASP A 17 -19.61 2.17 -6.31
CA ASP A 17 -18.22 2.07 -5.85
C ASP A 17 -17.35 2.79 -6.88
N LEU A 18 -16.79 3.93 -6.50
CA LEU A 18 -15.91 4.73 -7.36
C LEU A 18 -14.47 4.18 -7.41
N GLY A 19 -14.21 3.05 -6.75
CA GLY A 19 -12.91 2.40 -6.71
C GLY A 19 -11.93 3.08 -5.73
N ARG A 20 -10.66 2.66 -5.81
CA ARG A 20 -9.61 3.09 -4.86
C ARG A 20 -9.11 4.51 -5.09
N LEU A 21 -9.04 4.95 -6.34
CA LEU A 21 -8.55 6.30 -6.68
C LEU A 21 -9.51 7.39 -6.17
N ALA A 22 -10.81 7.11 -6.09
CA ALA A 22 -11.79 8.05 -5.54
C ALA A 22 -11.67 8.27 -4.02
N ARG A 23 -10.81 7.49 -3.34
CA ARG A 23 -10.51 7.68 -1.91
C ARG A 23 -9.40 8.72 -1.69
N LEU A 24 -8.67 9.06 -2.76
CA LEU A 24 -7.56 9.99 -2.69
C LEU A 24 -8.06 11.42 -2.56
N ASP A 25 -7.39 12.21 -1.73
CA ASP A 25 -7.59 13.65 -1.70
C ASP A 25 -6.96 14.32 -2.94
N ALA A 26 -7.20 15.62 -3.09
CA ALA A 26 -6.72 16.37 -4.26
C ALA A 26 -5.18 16.44 -4.34
N GLU A 27 -4.46 16.41 -3.22
CA GLU A 27 -2.99 16.41 -3.22
C GLU A 27 -2.44 15.05 -3.62
N GLN A 28 -3.03 13.98 -3.08
CA GLN A 28 -2.71 12.61 -3.42
C GLN A 28 -2.99 12.32 -4.91
N LEU A 29 -4.10 12.81 -5.46
CA LEU A 29 -4.39 12.71 -6.89
C LEU A 29 -3.33 13.41 -7.75
N ARG A 30 -2.97 14.65 -7.40
CA ARG A 30 -1.89 15.37 -8.09
C ARG A 30 -0.57 14.61 -8.02
N PHE A 31 -0.23 14.04 -6.86
CA PHE A 31 0.95 13.22 -6.72
C PHE A 31 0.93 12.01 -7.66
N VAL A 32 -0.20 11.30 -7.75
CA VAL A 32 -0.38 10.16 -8.67
C VAL A 32 -0.28 10.58 -10.13
N GLU A 33 -0.89 11.71 -10.52
CA GLU A 33 -0.78 12.26 -11.87
C GLU A 33 0.68 12.55 -12.25
N THR A 34 1.43 13.23 -11.37
CA THR A 34 2.86 13.48 -11.58
C THR A 34 3.66 12.18 -11.62
N PHE A 35 3.38 11.24 -10.71
CA PHE A 35 4.04 9.93 -10.67
C PHE A 35 3.87 9.18 -11.99
N LEU A 36 2.66 9.17 -12.55
CA LEU A 36 2.38 8.57 -13.86
C LEU A 36 3.06 9.34 -15.00
N LYS A 37 3.04 10.68 -14.97
CA LYS A 37 3.74 11.54 -15.95
C LYS A 37 5.23 11.19 -16.05
N VAL A 38 5.89 10.95 -14.92
CA VAL A 38 7.32 10.56 -14.87
C VAL A 38 7.54 9.04 -14.92
N ARG A 39 6.52 8.25 -15.26
CA ARG A 39 6.57 6.78 -15.39
C ARG A 39 7.08 6.08 -14.12
N GLY A 40 6.73 6.63 -12.96
CA GLY A 40 7.12 6.11 -11.65
C GLY A 40 8.57 6.37 -11.24
N ASN A 41 9.32 7.21 -11.95
CA ASN A 41 10.69 7.54 -11.60
C ASN A 41 10.74 8.48 -10.38
N LEU A 42 11.09 7.91 -9.21
CA LEU A 42 11.17 8.66 -7.95
C LEU A 42 12.22 9.78 -7.96
N LYS A 43 13.31 9.67 -8.74
CA LYS A 43 14.28 10.76 -8.87
C LYS A 43 13.72 11.94 -9.65
N GLU A 44 12.94 11.67 -10.70
CA GLU A 44 12.25 12.74 -11.43
C GLU A 44 11.12 13.34 -10.59
N MET A 45 10.47 12.56 -9.71
CA MET A 45 9.52 13.10 -8.72
C MET A 45 10.18 14.08 -7.75
N GLU A 46 11.39 13.80 -7.27
CA GLU A 46 12.14 14.75 -6.42
C GLU A 46 12.32 16.10 -7.12
N ARG A 47 12.66 16.05 -8.42
CA ARG A 47 12.87 17.25 -9.25
C ARG A 47 11.57 18.00 -9.53
N GLU A 48 10.50 17.29 -9.90
CA GLU A 48 9.19 17.87 -10.22
C GLU A 48 8.50 18.47 -8.99
N LEU A 49 8.66 17.83 -7.82
CA LEU A 49 8.02 18.28 -6.57
C LEU A 49 8.93 19.18 -5.71
N GLY A 50 10.23 19.26 -6.01
CA GLY A 50 11.20 20.05 -5.24
C GLY A 50 11.40 19.53 -3.80
N VAL A 51 11.28 18.22 -3.60
CA VAL A 51 11.41 17.58 -2.27
C VAL A 51 12.44 16.45 -2.30
N SER A 52 12.92 16.06 -1.12
CA SER A 52 13.88 14.97 -0.98
C SER A 52 13.26 13.59 -1.25
N TYR A 53 14.08 12.63 -1.68
CA TYR A 53 13.67 11.24 -1.91
C TYR A 53 12.85 10.62 -0.76
N PRO A 54 13.25 10.77 0.53
CA PRO A 54 12.45 10.25 1.64
C PRO A 54 11.04 10.86 1.69
N THR A 55 10.90 12.13 1.31
CA THR A 55 9.61 12.81 1.26
C THR A 55 8.73 12.26 0.13
N VAL A 56 9.31 12.02 -1.06
CA VAL A 56 8.58 11.38 -2.17
C VAL A 56 8.09 9.99 -1.77
N ARG A 57 8.96 9.18 -1.14
CA ARG A 57 8.60 7.83 -0.66
C ARG A 57 7.48 7.88 0.38
N ALA A 58 7.58 8.75 1.38
CA ALA A 58 6.53 8.90 2.40
C ALA A 58 5.18 9.31 1.79
N ARG A 59 5.17 10.18 0.78
CA ARG A 59 3.95 10.54 0.05
C ARG A 59 3.38 9.37 -0.75
N LEU A 60 4.23 8.57 -1.40
CA LEU A 60 3.80 7.36 -2.10
C LEU A 60 3.17 6.36 -1.12
N ASP A 61 3.79 6.13 0.04
CA ASP A 61 3.26 5.25 1.08
C ASP A 61 1.89 5.74 1.59
N ALA A 62 1.72 7.05 1.78
CA ALA A 62 0.44 7.64 2.18
C ALA A 62 -0.66 7.43 1.11
N VAL A 63 -0.32 7.59 -0.18
CA VAL A 63 -1.24 7.30 -1.30
C VAL A 63 -1.61 5.82 -1.31
N LEU A 64 -0.64 4.92 -1.18
CA LEU A 64 -0.90 3.48 -1.13
C LEU A 64 -1.82 3.11 0.04
N GLN A 65 -1.59 3.69 1.21
CA GLN A 65 -2.43 3.50 2.39
C GLN A 65 -3.86 4.01 2.15
N ALA A 66 -4.04 5.20 1.56
CA ALA A 66 -5.35 5.74 1.22
C ALA A 66 -6.11 4.88 0.19
N MET A 67 -5.38 4.27 -0.75
CA MET A 67 -5.92 3.27 -1.68
C MET A 67 -6.24 1.92 -1.02
N GLY A 68 -5.88 1.73 0.26
CA GLY A 68 -6.09 0.48 1.00
C GLY A 68 -5.05 -0.61 0.70
N PHE A 69 -3.84 -0.22 0.30
CA PHE A 69 -2.69 -1.10 0.23
C PHE A 69 -1.85 -0.95 1.50
N ALA A 70 -1.36 -2.07 2.04
CA ALA A 70 -0.40 -2.01 3.15
C ALA A 70 0.94 -1.41 2.64
N PRO A 71 1.56 -0.46 3.36
CA PRO A 71 2.90 0.04 3.05
C PRO A 71 3.91 -1.12 3.10
N GLU A 72 4.98 -1.07 2.31
CA GLU A 72 5.99 -2.16 2.21
C GLU A 72 6.50 -2.60 3.58
N ALA A 73 6.80 -1.65 4.48
CA ALA A 73 7.24 -1.95 5.84
C ALA A 73 6.17 -2.64 6.70
N ALA A 74 4.89 -2.45 6.40
CA ALA A 74 3.81 -3.21 7.03
C ALA A 74 3.68 -4.61 6.41
N ARG A 75 3.86 -4.75 5.09
CA ARG A 75 3.91 -6.05 4.42
C ARG A 75 5.04 -6.91 4.95
N ASP A 76 6.25 -6.35 5.08
CA ASP A 76 7.40 -7.07 5.65
C ASP A 76 7.10 -7.57 7.07
N ARG A 77 6.45 -6.75 7.90
CA ARG A 77 6.04 -7.13 9.26
C ARG A 77 4.94 -8.19 9.27
N ASP A 78 3.96 -8.08 8.39
CA ASP A 78 2.85 -9.02 8.28
C ASP A 78 3.32 -10.38 7.75
N GLU A 79 4.21 -10.39 6.76
CA GLU A 79 4.89 -11.58 6.24
C GLU A 79 5.75 -12.23 7.33
N GLU A 80 6.49 -11.43 8.11
CA GLU A 80 7.28 -11.95 9.21
C GLU A 80 6.39 -12.56 10.31
N ALA A 81 5.30 -11.87 10.69
CA ALA A 81 4.33 -12.37 11.65
C ALA A 81 3.66 -13.66 11.16
N GLN A 82 3.35 -13.76 9.87
CA GLN A 82 2.78 -14.95 9.25
C GLN A 82 3.76 -16.12 9.29
N ARG A 83 5.02 -15.90 8.91
CA ARG A 83 6.07 -16.92 8.99
C ARG A 83 6.30 -17.38 10.44
N ARG A 84 6.29 -16.47 11.42
CA ARG A 84 6.41 -16.86 12.83
C ARG A 84 5.23 -17.75 13.26
N ARG A 85 4.00 -17.43 12.84
CA ARG A 85 2.83 -18.28 13.11
C ARG A 85 2.99 -19.67 12.51
N GLU A 86 3.42 -19.77 11.25
CA GLU A 86 3.67 -21.06 10.59
C GLU A 86 4.70 -21.92 11.33
N VAL A 87 5.80 -21.32 11.81
CA VAL A 87 6.81 -22.03 12.61
C VAL A 87 6.22 -22.53 13.93
N LEU A 88 5.37 -21.74 14.59
CA LEU A 88 4.72 -22.14 15.84
C LEU A 88 3.69 -23.26 15.61
N ASP A 89 2.93 -23.20 14.51
CA ASP A 89 1.97 -24.24 14.14
C ASP A 89 2.66 -25.58 13.85
N GLN A 90 3.82 -25.54 13.16
CA GLN A 90 4.65 -26.73 12.91
C GLN A 90 5.20 -27.33 14.21
N LEU A 91 5.61 -26.49 15.16
CA LEU A 91 6.06 -26.94 16.48
C LEU A 91 4.93 -27.59 17.27
N GLN A 92 3.74 -26.96 17.28
CA GLN A 92 2.56 -27.50 17.96
C GLN A 92 2.09 -28.83 17.35
N ALA A 93 2.20 -28.98 16.02
CA ALA A 93 1.90 -30.22 15.32
C ALA A 93 2.96 -31.31 15.51
N GLY A 94 4.09 -31.01 16.17
CA GLY A 94 5.20 -31.94 16.37
C GLY A 94 6.01 -32.23 15.09
N ALA A 95 5.84 -31.42 14.04
CA ALA A 95 6.54 -31.58 12.76
C ALA A 95 8.00 -31.11 12.82
N ILE A 96 8.33 -30.23 13.77
CA ILE A 96 9.68 -29.75 14.05
C ILE A 96 9.95 -29.79 15.56
N THR A 97 11.22 -29.88 15.93
CA THR A 97 11.65 -29.80 17.33
C THR A 97 11.72 -28.35 17.82
N ALA A 98 11.74 -28.16 19.14
CA ALA A 98 11.89 -26.84 19.76
C ALA A 98 13.20 -26.14 19.35
N GLU A 99 14.29 -26.90 19.16
CA GLU A 99 15.58 -26.37 18.70
C GLU A 99 15.51 -25.90 17.24
N GLU A 100 14.82 -26.63 16.37
CA GLU A 100 14.63 -26.25 14.96
C GLU A 100 13.76 -25.00 14.83
N ALA A 101 12.68 -24.90 15.62
CA ALA A 101 11.84 -23.70 15.66
C ALA A 101 12.66 -22.46 16.08
N LEU A 102 13.49 -22.57 17.12
CA LEU A 102 14.37 -21.49 17.56
C LEU A 102 15.36 -21.04 16.48
N ARG A 103 15.91 -21.99 15.71
CA ARG A 103 16.80 -21.67 14.59
C ARG A 103 16.08 -20.92 13.48
N LEU A 104 14.87 -21.37 13.10
CA LEU A 104 14.05 -20.74 12.06
C LEU A 104 13.59 -19.32 12.43
N LEU A 105 13.33 -19.07 13.71
CA LEU A 105 12.95 -17.74 14.21
C LEU A 105 14.14 -16.77 14.30
N ARG A 106 15.36 -17.26 14.52
CA ARG A 106 16.57 -16.43 14.68
C ARG A 106 17.26 -16.04 13.37
N GLN A 107 16.94 -16.68 12.26
CA GLN A 107 17.68 -16.57 11.00
C GLN A 107 17.58 -15.21 10.26
N ARG A 108 16.98 -14.17 10.86
CA ARG A 108 16.76 -12.89 10.18
C ARG A 108 16.84 -11.67 11.11
N ARG A 109 17.95 -11.55 11.84
CA ARG A 109 18.33 -10.27 12.47
C ARG A 109 19.34 -9.53 11.60
#